data_AF-A0A9Q4BQ23-F1
#
_entry.id   AF-A0A9Q4BQ23-F1
#
_cell.length_a   1.000
_cell.length_b   1.000
_cell.length_c   1.000
_cell.angle_alpha   90.00
_cell.angle_beta   90.00
_cell.angle_gamma   90.00
#
_symmetry.space_group_name_H-M   'P 1'
#
loop_
_entity.id
_entity.type
_entity.pdbx_description
1 polymer ?
#
loop_
_entity_poly.entity_id
_entity_poly.type
_entity_poly.pdbx_seq_one_letter_code
_entity_poly.pdbx_strand_id
1 'polypeptide(L)'
;MDLKISKVQKVGKENSEFVRLSVENDCELGEYLIADSTYTNPGQISNKLRHVYWFPDQKVKKGDTVFLVTGKGTNSIKENGSNTIYQFHWNLNEGVWNDDGDVAVLFHEKEWEFTKSEK
;
A
#
# COMPACT_ATOMS: atom_id res chain seq x y z
N MET A 1 4.26 14.24 2.69
CA MET A 1 3.49 13.24 1.92
C MET A 1 2.04 13.38 2.30
N ASP A 2 1.16 13.28 1.31
CA ASP A 2 -0.30 13.45 1.48
C ASP A 2 -0.98 12.14 1.89
N LEU A 3 -0.31 11.01 1.65
CA LEU A 3 -0.69 9.69 2.11
C LEU A 3 0.34 9.17 3.13
N LYS A 4 -0.12 8.49 4.18
CA LYS A 4 0.75 7.98 5.25
C LYS A 4 0.37 6.56 5.64
N ILE A 5 1.37 5.68 5.79
CA ILE A 5 1.18 4.39 6.49
C ILE A 5 0.86 4.67 7.96
N SER A 6 -0.36 4.36 8.37
CA SER A 6 -0.77 4.47 9.77
C SER A 6 -0.59 3.17 10.52
N LYS A 7 -0.77 2.02 9.85
CA LYS A 7 -0.60 0.71 10.48
C LYS A 7 -0.43 -0.42 9.48
N VAL A 8 0.32 -1.44 9.87
CA VAL A 8 0.25 -2.81 9.32
C VAL A 8 -0.37 -3.70 10.38
N GLN A 9 -1.38 -4.51 10.03
CA GLN A 9 -2.09 -5.37 10.99
C GLN A 9 -2.39 -6.75 10.44
N LYS A 10 -2.68 -7.67 11.37
CA LYS A 10 -2.99 -9.07 11.09
C LYS A 10 -1.90 -9.74 10.26
N VAL A 11 -0.66 -9.36 10.57
CA VAL A 11 0.56 -9.80 9.93
C VAL A 11 0.62 -11.33 9.81
N GLY A 12 0.98 -11.82 8.63
CA GLY A 12 1.10 -13.25 8.32
C GLY A 12 -0.23 -14.02 8.26
N LYS A 13 -1.38 -13.36 8.45
CA LYS A 13 -2.70 -14.01 8.34
C LYS A 13 -3.26 -13.87 6.94
N GLU A 14 -3.32 -15.00 6.24
CA GLU A 14 -3.92 -15.12 4.91
C GLU A 14 -5.30 -14.43 4.84
N ASN A 15 -5.52 -13.65 3.78
CA ASN A 15 -6.78 -12.95 3.49
C ASN A 15 -7.26 -11.92 4.53
N SER A 16 -6.45 -11.62 5.55
CA SER A 16 -6.84 -10.64 6.57
C SER A 16 -5.74 -9.65 6.94
N GLU A 17 -4.48 -9.91 6.58
CA GLU A 17 -3.41 -8.94 6.66
C GLU A 17 -3.70 -7.71 5.79
N PHE A 18 -3.43 -6.53 6.34
CA PHE A 18 -3.62 -5.28 5.61
C PHE A 18 -2.67 -4.18 6.06
N VAL A 19 -2.46 -3.22 5.15
CA VAL A 19 -1.93 -1.89 5.45
C VAL A 19 -3.09 -0.91 5.50
N ARG A 20 -3.13 -0.10 6.56
CA ARG A 20 -4.00 1.06 6.64
C ARG A 20 -3.20 2.31 6.33
N LEU A 21 -3.72 3.12 5.43
CA LEU A 21 -3.19 4.43 5.08
C LEU A 21 -4.19 5.52 5.51
N SER A 22 -3.64 6.60 6.04
CA SER A 22 -4.38 7.83 6.30
C SER A 22 -4.14 8.82 5.17
N VAL A 23 -5.20 9.43 4.66
CA VAL A 23 -5.12 10.55 3.70
C VAL A 23 -5.05 11.84 4.50
N GLU A 24 -3.85 12.43 4.56
CA GLU A 24 -3.55 13.64 5.35
C GLU A 24 -3.87 14.94 4.57
N ASN A 25 -3.80 14.88 3.23
CA ASN A 25 -4.27 15.92 2.30
C ASN A 25 -4.87 15.26 1.05
N ASP A 26 -5.70 16.01 0.30
CA ASP A 26 -6.26 15.55 -0.98
C ASP A 26 -5.14 15.12 -1.94
N CYS A 27 -5.26 13.94 -2.55
CA CYS A 27 -4.24 13.40 -3.46
C CYS A 27 -4.82 12.40 -4.47
N GLU A 28 -3.96 11.98 -5.41
CA GLU A 28 -4.22 10.94 -6.40
C GLU A 28 -3.50 9.66 -5.97
N LEU A 29 -4.25 8.60 -5.63
CA LEU A 29 -3.65 7.34 -5.18
C LEU A 29 -2.78 6.68 -6.26
N GLY A 30 -3.08 6.91 -7.55
CA GLY A 30 -2.28 6.40 -8.67
C GLY A 30 -0.82 6.87 -8.66
N GLU A 31 -0.45 7.88 -7.87
CA GLU A 31 0.93 8.33 -7.69
C GLU A 31 1.68 7.57 -6.58
N TYR A 32 1.06 6.58 -5.94
CA TYR A 32 1.63 5.89 -4.79
C TYR A 32 1.85 4.40 -5.04
N LEU A 33 2.93 3.88 -4.48
CA LEU A 33 3.26 2.46 -4.47
C LEU A 33 3.60 2.00 -3.06
N ILE A 34 3.24 0.76 -2.73
CA ILE A 34 3.71 0.10 -1.52
C ILE A 34 4.58 -1.09 -1.89
N ALA A 35 5.69 -1.27 -1.19
CA ALA A 35 6.53 -2.45 -1.30
C ALA A 35 6.77 -3.09 0.07
N ASP A 36 6.99 -4.41 0.04
CA ASP A 36 7.70 -5.13 1.09
C ASP A 36 9.21 -4.86 0.99
N SER A 37 9.83 -4.62 2.13
CA SER A 37 11.27 -4.60 2.30
C SER A 37 11.65 -5.07 3.70
N THR A 38 12.94 -5.25 3.95
CA THR A 38 13.45 -5.64 5.26
C THR A 38 14.20 -4.47 5.89
N TYR A 39 13.93 -4.22 7.17
CA TYR A 39 14.66 -3.26 7.98
C TYR A 39 16.05 -3.82 8.32
N THR A 40 17.08 -3.11 7.90
CA THR A 40 18.48 -3.56 8.08
C THR A 40 19.16 -2.88 9.26
N ASN A 41 18.87 -1.60 9.49
CA ASN A 41 19.39 -0.75 10.57
C ASN A 41 18.39 0.39 10.86
N PRO A 42 18.54 1.14 11.97
CA PRO A 42 17.89 2.43 12.21
C PRO A 42 17.72 3.31 10.97
N GLY A 43 16.49 3.35 10.45
CA GLY A 43 16.09 4.16 9.30
C GLY A 43 16.55 3.65 7.93
N GLN A 44 17.10 2.44 7.84
CA GLN A 44 17.59 1.85 6.59
C GLN A 44 16.79 0.62 6.20
N ILE A 45 16.27 0.66 4.98
CA ILE A 45 15.63 -0.49 4.33
C ILE A 45 16.59 -1.16 3.35
N SER A 46 16.38 -2.45 3.13
CA SER A 46 17.05 -3.20 2.07
C SER A 46 16.69 -2.64 0.69
N ASN A 47 17.62 -2.73 -0.25
CA ASN A 47 17.36 -2.42 -1.66
C ASN A 47 16.55 -3.53 -2.37
N LYS A 48 16.29 -4.66 -1.69
CA LYS A 48 15.41 -5.72 -2.19
C LYS A 48 13.95 -5.34 -1.91
N LEU A 49 13.35 -4.62 -2.83
CA LEU A 49 11.91 -4.36 -2.84
C LEU A 49 11.19 -5.56 -3.45
N ARG A 50 10.32 -6.20 -2.67
CA ARG A 50 9.46 -7.30 -3.11
C ARG A 50 8.02 -6.88 -2.99
N HIS A 51 7.12 -7.70 -3.54
CA HIS A 51 5.68 -7.53 -3.47
C HIS A 51 5.33 -6.05 -3.59
N VAL A 52 5.33 -5.53 -4.82
CA VAL A 52 5.01 -4.11 -5.09
C VAL A 52 3.55 -4.00 -5.51
N TYR A 53 2.82 -3.07 -4.88
CA TYR A 53 1.47 -2.71 -5.22
C TYR A 53 1.49 -1.28 -5.74
N TRP A 54 1.04 -1.11 -6.97
CA TRP A 54 0.72 0.21 -7.49
C TRP A 54 -0.77 0.43 -7.33
N PHE A 55 -1.15 1.48 -6.60
CA PHE A 55 -2.57 1.82 -6.48
C PHE A 55 -3.16 2.24 -7.84
N PRO A 56 -4.42 1.91 -8.12
CA PRO A 56 -5.10 2.46 -9.30
C PRO A 56 -5.40 3.94 -9.11
N ASP A 57 -5.63 4.65 -10.21
CA ASP A 57 -6.08 6.04 -10.21
C ASP A 57 -7.39 6.17 -9.41
N GLN A 58 -7.32 6.94 -8.33
CA GLN A 58 -8.40 7.27 -7.43
C GLN A 58 -8.05 8.56 -6.67
N LYS A 59 -8.79 9.62 -6.98
CA LYS A 59 -8.76 10.85 -6.17
C LYS A 59 -9.38 10.59 -4.80
N VAL A 60 -8.68 10.99 -3.75
CA VAL A 60 -9.11 10.86 -2.35
C VAL A 60 -9.00 12.20 -1.64
N LYS A 61 -9.76 12.37 -0.56
CA LYS A 61 -9.82 13.60 0.22
C LYS A 61 -9.17 13.43 1.58
N LYS A 62 -8.70 14.53 2.15
CA LYS A 62 -8.24 14.58 3.55
C LYS A 62 -9.28 13.96 4.50
N GLY A 63 -8.83 13.06 5.37
CA GLY A 63 -9.70 12.28 6.26
C GLY A 63 -10.13 10.93 5.67
N ASP A 64 -9.93 10.77 4.36
CA ASP A 64 -9.79 9.53 3.61
C ASP A 64 -9.13 8.40 4.43
N THR A 65 -9.68 7.18 4.45
CA THR A 65 -8.95 5.99 4.89
C THR A 65 -8.83 5.00 3.75
N VAL A 66 -7.61 4.50 3.51
CA VAL A 66 -7.34 3.47 2.53
C VAL A 66 -6.87 2.20 3.24
N PHE A 67 -7.43 1.06 2.84
CA PHE A 67 -6.96 -0.26 3.24
C PHE A 67 -6.42 -0.99 2.01
N LEU A 68 -5.20 -1.51 2.10
CA LEU A 68 -4.64 -2.47 1.16
C LEU A 68 -4.59 -3.82 1.85
N VAL A 69 -5.51 -4.72 1.48
CA VAL A 69 -5.57 -6.10 1.97
C VAL A 69 -4.67 -6.95 1.09
N THR A 70 -3.78 -7.76 1.68
CA THR A 70 -2.81 -8.53 0.90
C THR A 70 -3.44 -9.72 0.16
N GLY A 71 -4.46 -10.34 0.76
CA GLY A 71 -5.18 -11.45 0.14
C GLY A 71 -6.14 -11.05 -0.98
N LYS A 72 -6.78 -12.08 -1.54
CA LYS A 72 -7.74 -11.95 -2.64
C LYS A 72 -9.02 -11.23 -2.25
N GLY A 73 -9.59 -10.52 -3.21
CA GLY A 73 -10.92 -9.94 -3.08
C GLY A 73 -11.22 -8.91 -4.16
N THR A 74 -12.34 -8.22 -3.98
CA THR A 74 -12.79 -7.18 -4.91
C THR A 74 -12.66 -5.83 -4.22
N ASN A 75 -12.09 -4.87 -4.94
CA ASN A 75 -11.99 -3.50 -4.44
C ASN A 75 -13.39 -2.97 -4.09
N SER A 76 -13.46 -2.17 -3.04
CA SER A 76 -14.73 -1.57 -2.61
C SER A 76 -14.53 -0.17 -2.07
N ILE A 77 -15.60 0.61 -2.13
CA ILE A 77 -15.67 1.97 -1.64
C ILE A 77 -16.89 2.04 -0.74
N LYS A 78 -16.72 2.61 0.45
CA LYS A 78 -17.78 2.75 1.44
C LYS A 78 -17.76 4.13 2.05
N GLU A 79 -18.90 4.80 2.07
CA GLU A 79 -19.07 6.06 2.79
C GLU A 79 -19.01 5.84 4.31
N ASN A 80 -18.39 6.78 5.02
CA ASN A 80 -18.24 6.78 6.47
C ASN A 80 -18.39 8.21 7.00
N GLY A 81 -19.64 8.67 7.09
CA GLY A 81 -19.96 10.04 7.45
C GLY A 81 -19.54 11.01 6.35
N SER A 82 -18.69 11.99 6.69
CA SER A 82 -18.12 12.93 5.71
C SER A 82 -16.92 12.37 4.93
N ASN A 83 -16.41 11.20 5.32
CA ASN A 83 -15.20 10.60 4.77
C ASN A 83 -15.52 9.29 4.05
N THR A 84 -14.55 8.76 3.33
CA THR A 84 -14.69 7.53 2.55
C THR A 84 -13.69 6.46 3.01
N ILE A 85 -14.07 5.20 2.93
CA ILE A 85 -13.18 4.07 3.13
C ILE A 85 -12.99 3.40 1.77
N TYR A 86 -11.75 3.41 1.29
CA TYR A 86 -11.32 2.70 0.11
C TYR A 86 -10.66 1.39 0.53
N GLN A 87 -11.10 0.27 0.01
CA GLN A 87 -10.46 -1.02 0.22
C GLN A 87 -9.99 -1.58 -1.11
N PHE A 88 -8.70 -1.87 -1.18
CA PHE A 88 -8.03 -2.50 -2.30
C PHE A 88 -7.54 -3.90 -1.90
N HIS A 89 -7.47 -4.78 -2.89
CA HIS A 89 -6.95 -6.13 -2.73
C HIS A 89 -5.70 -6.32 -3.60
N TRP A 90 -4.62 -6.78 -2.98
CA TRP A 90 -3.36 -7.12 -3.64
C TRP A 90 -3.45 -8.46 -4.38
N ASN A 91 -4.43 -9.28 -4.04
CA ASN A 91 -4.69 -10.57 -4.69
C ASN A 91 -3.53 -11.58 -4.60
N LEU A 92 -2.77 -11.52 -3.50
CA LEU A 92 -1.76 -12.51 -3.16
C LEU A 92 -2.41 -13.74 -2.49
N ASN A 93 -1.71 -14.87 -2.49
CA ASN A 93 -2.14 -16.10 -1.83
C ASN A 93 -1.63 -16.23 -0.39
N GLU A 94 -0.80 -15.28 0.07
CA GLU A 94 -0.15 -15.32 1.37
C GLU A 94 0.02 -13.91 1.94
N GLY A 95 0.36 -13.84 3.23
CA GLY A 95 0.74 -12.59 3.88
C GLY A 95 2.12 -12.12 3.41
N VAL A 96 2.29 -10.81 3.33
CA VAL A 96 3.46 -10.13 2.80
C VAL A 96 4.54 -9.90 3.85
N TRP A 97 4.17 -9.51 5.07
CA TRP A 97 5.14 -9.12 6.12
C TRP A 97 5.29 -10.21 7.18
N ASN A 98 5.46 -11.46 6.77
CA ASN A 98 5.40 -12.62 7.65
C ASN A 98 6.73 -12.94 8.39
N ASP A 99 7.82 -12.22 8.11
CA ASP A 99 9.13 -12.43 8.73
C ASP A 99 9.54 -11.29 9.69
N ASP A 100 10.40 -11.62 10.65
CA ASP A 100 10.95 -10.62 11.57
C ASP A 100 11.79 -9.58 10.82
N GLY A 101 11.47 -8.31 11.01
CA GLY A 101 12.17 -7.18 10.37
C GLY A 101 11.53 -6.71 9.06
N ASP A 102 10.47 -7.37 8.60
CA ASP A 102 9.68 -6.92 7.46
C ASP A 102 9.02 -5.55 7.71
N VAL A 103 9.03 -4.70 6.69
CA VAL A 103 8.49 -3.34 6.74
C VAL A 103 7.73 -2.98 5.46
N ALA A 104 6.64 -2.24 5.63
CA ALA A 104 5.93 -1.62 4.53
C ALA A 104 6.60 -0.28 4.17
N VAL A 105 6.94 -0.10 2.89
CA VAL A 105 7.53 1.14 2.37
C VAL A 105 6.54 1.79 1.42
N LEU A 106 6.23 3.07 1.65
CA LEU A 106 5.36 3.86 0.78
C LEU A 106 6.21 4.81 -0.08
N PHE A 107 6.04 4.72 -1.39
CA PHE A 107 6.63 5.59 -2.38
C PHE A 107 5.58 6.58 -2.88
N HIS A 108 6.02 7.80 -3.18
CA HIS A 108 5.22 8.82 -3.88
C HIS A 108 5.96 9.18 -5.15
N GLU A 109 5.53 8.59 -6.27
CA GLU A 109 6.17 8.72 -7.58
C GLU A 109 5.26 9.50 -8.52
N LYS A 110 5.59 10.77 -8.73
CA LYS A 110 4.84 11.66 -9.64
C LYS A 110 5.23 11.49 -11.10
N GLU A 111 6.42 10.95 -11.33
CA GLU A 111 7.02 10.79 -12.64
C GLU A 111 7.63 9.39 -12.72
N TRP A 112 7.39 8.71 -13.83
CA TRP A 112 7.96 7.41 -14.12
C TRP A 112 8.00 7.21 -15.63
N GLU A 113 8.91 6.36 -16.08
CA GLU A 113 9.02 5.95 -17.47
C GLU A 113 9.13 4.43 -17.57
N PHE A 114 8.82 3.89 -18.74
CA PHE A 114 9.02 2.48 -19.03
C PHE A 114 9.49 2.31 -20.47
N THR A 115 10.29 1.27 -20.69
CA THR A 115 10.62 0.81 -22.03
C THR A 115 10.31 -0.68 -22.12
N LYS A 116 9.97 -1.14 -23.32
CA LYS A 116 9.68 -2.54 -23.56
C LYS A 116 11.00 -3.28 -23.75
N SER A 117 11.15 -4.44 -23.09
CA SER A 117 12.27 -5.33 -23.35
C SER A 117 12.17 -5.90 -24.76
N GLU A 118 13.26 -5.78 -25.53
CA GLU A 118 13.44 -6.53 -26.78
C GLU A 118 14.03 -7.92 -26.46
N LYS A 119 13.71 -8.92 -27.29
CA LYS A 119 14.27 -10.26 -27.18
C LYS A 119 15.49 -10.40 -28.08
#